data_AF-A0A6P0LRI6-F1
#
_entry.id   AF-A0A6P0LRI6-F1
#
_cell.length_a   1.000
_cell.length_b   1.000
_cell.length_c   1.000
_cell.angle_alpha   90.00
_cell.angle_beta   90.00
_cell.angle_gamma   90.00
#
_symmetry.space_group_name_H-M   'P 1'
#
loop_
_entity.id
_entity.type
_entity.pdbx_description
1 polymer ?
#
loop_
_entity_poly.entity_id
_entity_poly.type
_entity_poly.pdbx_seq_one_letter_code
_entity_poly.pdbx_strand_id
1 'polypeptide(L)'
;MKKEYIEALRQFDWKNANVEELLTGLKYDFPLNFRRSMLYQAIKMCRADGNYHEKEKASVAKAAEILGIERSVAASLESLAEMEDSADRLRVALFETEV
;
A
#
# COMPACT_ATOMS: atom_id res chain seq x y z
N MET A 1 -15.68 -2.69 22.30
CA MET A 1 -14.56 -2.22 21.44
C MET A 1 -13.66 -3.36 20.96
N LYS A 2 -12.57 -3.80 21.61
CA LYS A 2 -11.65 -4.79 20.95
C LYS A 2 -12.25 -6.16 20.58
N LYS A 3 -13.20 -6.72 21.36
CA LYS A 3 -13.79 -8.03 21.07
C LYS A 3 -14.71 -8.04 19.84
N GLU A 4 -15.54 -7.01 19.68
CA GLU A 4 -16.48 -6.90 18.55
C GLU A 4 -15.75 -6.82 17.20
N TYR A 5 -14.63 -6.11 17.12
CA TYR A 5 -13.82 -6.05 15.89
C TYR A 5 -13.17 -7.40 15.55
N ILE A 6 -12.72 -8.16 16.55
CA ILE A 6 -12.14 -9.49 16.34
C ILE A 6 -13.22 -10.48 15.88
N GLU A 7 -14.42 -10.41 16.45
CA GLU A 7 -15.57 -11.22 16.03
C GLU A 7 -15.96 -10.89 14.57
N ALA A 8 -16.04 -9.60 14.23
CA ALA A 8 -16.35 -9.15 12.88
C ALA A 8 -15.29 -9.59 11.85
N LEU A 9 -14.00 -9.52 12.20
CA LEU A 9 -12.90 -10.01 11.36
C LEU A 9 -12.98 -11.51 11.11
N ARG A 10 -13.35 -12.30 12.12
CA ARG A 10 -13.50 -13.75 11.98
C ARG A 10 -14.66 -14.15 11.07
N GLN A 11 -15.71 -13.34 11.03
CA GLN A 11 -16.89 -13.57 10.20
C GLN A 11 -16.76 -12.97 8.79
N PHE A 12 -15.75 -12.14 8.55
CA PHE A 12 -15.54 -11.50 7.27
C PHE A 12 -14.99 -12.49 6.24
N ASP A 13 -15.80 -12.75 5.20
CA ASP A 13 -15.40 -13.59 4.07
C ASP A 13 -14.51 -12.82 3.09
N TRP A 14 -13.23 -12.76 3.43
CA TRP A 14 -12.21 -12.13 2.59
C TRP A 14 -11.98 -12.83 1.24
N LYS A 15 -12.43 -14.09 1.08
CA LYS A 15 -12.23 -14.84 -0.17
C LYS A 15 -13.24 -14.44 -1.24
N ASN A 16 -14.47 -14.15 -0.83
CA ASN A 16 -15.55 -13.76 -1.73
C ASN A 16 -15.87 -12.25 -1.69
N ALA A 17 -15.17 -11.48 -0.85
CA ALA A 17 -15.33 -10.04 -0.75
C ALA A 17 -15.03 -9.33 -2.08
N ASN A 18 -15.95 -8.47 -2.52
CA ASN A 18 -15.73 -7.58 -3.65
C ASN A 18 -14.96 -6.33 -3.18
N VAL A 19 -13.70 -6.22 -3.60
CA VAL A 19 -12.82 -5.11 -3.23
C VAL A 19 -13.35 -3.77 -3.74
N GLU A 20 -13.88 -3.70 -4.96
CA GLU A 20 -14.40 -2.46 -5.56
C GLU A 20 -15.58 -1.89 -4.76
N GLU A 21 -16.48 -2.77 -4.30
CA GLU A 21 -17.62 -2.39 -3.47
C GLU A 21 -17.18 -1.86 -2.11
N LEU A 22 -16.24 -2.56 -1.46
CA LEU A 22 -15.69 -2.14 -0.16
C LEU A 22 -14.99 -0.78 -0.24
N LEU A 23 -14.25 -0.53 -1.32
CA LEU A 23 -13.56 0.73 -1.54
C LEU A 23 -14.53 1.89 -1.75
N THR A 24 -15.70 1.64 -2.34
CA THR A 24 -16.73 2.65 -2.62
C THR A 24 -17.42 3.12 -1.32
N GLY A 25 -17.53 2.24 -0.32
CA GLY A 25 -18.18 2.55 0.96
C GLY A 25 -17.33 3.32 1.98
N LEU A 26 -16.05 3.53 1.70
CA LEU A 26 -15.13 4.16 2.63
C LEU A 26 -15.38 5.67 2.76
N LYS A 27 -15.54 6.14 4.00
CA LYS A 27 -15.68 7.57 4.33
C LYS A 27 -14.42 8.08 5.02
N TYR A 28 -13.94 9.25 4.58
CA TYR A 28 -12.78 9.94 5.14
C TYR A 28 -13.17 11.35 5.56
N ASP A 29 -12.68 11.76 6.73
CA ASP A 29 -12.94 13.05 7.38
C ASP A 29 -11.75 14.03 7.29
N PHE A 30 -10.73 13.70 6.49
CA PHE A 30 -9.54 14.53 6.29
C PHE A 30 -9.17 14.66 4.80
N PRO A 31 -8.56 15.79 4.37
CA PRO A 31 -8.23 16.04 2.97
C PRO A 31 -7.02 15.21 2.54
N LEU A 32 -7.27 13.98 2.13
CA LEU A 32 -6.26 13.08 1.58
C LEU A 32 -6.70 12.60 0.20
N ASN A 33 -5.75 12.52 -0.72
CA ASN A 33 -5.98 11.80 -1.98
C ASN A 33 -5.96 10.29 -1.71
N PHE A 34 -7.07 9.79 -1.17
CA PHE A 34 -7.21 8.43 -0.65
C PHE A 34 -6.70 7.37 -1.63
N ARG A 35 -7.09 7.48 -2.91
CA ARG A 35 -6.70 6.52 -3.94
C ARG A 35 -5.18 6.43 -4.10
N ARG A 36 -4.50 7.58 -4.21
CA ARG A 36 -3.04 7.63 -4.33
C ARG A 36 -2.36 7.15 -3.05
N SER A 37 -2.88 7.53 -1.89
CA SER A 37 -2.34 7.09 -0.60
C SER A 37 -2.48 5.59 -0.40
N MET A 38 -3.62 5.00 -0.76
CA MET A 38 -3.85 3.55 -0.71
C MET A 38 -2.87 2.82 -1.62
N LEU A 39 -2.73 3.25 -2.88
CA LEU A 39 -1.80 2.63 -3.82
C LEU A 39 -0.35 2.73 -3.32
N TYR A 40 0.04 3.90 -2.80
CA TYR A 40 1.36 4.11 -2.20
C TYR A 40 1.61 3.18 -1.00
N GLN A 41 0.63 3.03 -0.09
CA GLN A 41 0.75 2.10 1.03
C GLN A 41 0.88 0.64 0.55
N ALA A 42 0.10 0.24 -0.45
CA ALA A 42 0.21 -1.10 -1.05
C ALA A 42 1.59 -1.34 -1.65
N ILE A 43 2.17 -0.36 -2.36
CA ILE A 43 3.54 -0.42 -2.89
C ILE A 43 4.55 -0.63 -1.76
N LYS A 44 4.49 0.18 -0.69
CA LYS A 44 5.38 0.04 0.46
C LYS A 44 5.27 -1.33 1.13
N MET A 45 4.07 -1.89 1.22
CA MET A 45 3.85 -3.24 1.76
C MET A 45 4.45 -4.33 0.88
N CYS A 46 4.27 -4.27 -0.44
CA CYS A 46 4.91 -5.22 -1.37
C CYS A 46 6.43 -5.16 -1.28
N ARG A 47 7.01 -3.95 -1.13
CA ARG A 47 8.47 -3.76 -1.06
C ARG A 47 9.09 -4.12 0.29
N ALA A 48 8.27 -4.44 1.30
CA ALA A 48 8.72 -4.62 2.68
C ALA A 48 9.68 -5.82 2.86
N ASP A 49 9.61 -6.82 1.99
CA ASP A 49 10.53 -7.97 2.01
C ASP A 49 11.86 -7.71 1.28
N GLY A 50 12.02 -6.52 0.70
CA GLY A 50 13.22 -6.08 -0.03
C GLY A 50 13.29 -6.56 -1.47
N ASN A 51 12.35 -7.38 -1.95
CA ASN A 51 12.36 -7.96 -3.29
C ASN A 51 11.10 -7.61 -4.07
N TYR A 52 11.13 -6.46 -4.76
CA TYR A 52 10.00 -6.03 -5.58
C TYR A 52 9.92 -6.80 -6.91
N HIS A 53 9.17 -7.90 -6.91
CA HIS A 53 9.07 -8.85 -8.03
C HIS A 53 8.09 -8.40 -9.12
N GLU A 54 8.26 -8.91 -10.34
CA GLU A 54 7.38 -8.59 -11.49
C GLU A 54 5.89 -8.90 -11.24
N LYS A 55 5.58 -9.92 -10.43
CA LYS A 55 4.20 -10.22 -10.02
C LYS A 55 3.59 -9.13 -9.14
N GLU A 56 4.40 -8.48 -8.32
CA GLU A 56 3.96 -7.41 -7.43
C GLU A 56 3.77 -6.12 -8.23
N LYS A 57 4.67 -5.82 -9.16
CA LYS A 57 4.48 -4.75 -10.16
C LYS A 57 3.19 -4.91 -10.93
N ALA A 58 2.90 -6.12 -11.41
CA ALA A 58 1.64 -6.41 -12.09
C ALA A 58 0.41 -6.22 -11.18
N SER A 59 0.53 -6.57 -9.90
CA SER A 59 -0.54 -6.39 -8.91
C SER A 59 -0.79 -4.92 -8.58
N VAL A 60 0.28 -4.13 -8.45
CA VAL A 60 0.23 -2.67 -8.27
C VAL A 60 -0.38 -1.99 -9.49
N ALA A 61 0.01 -2.38 -10.70
CA ALA A 61 -0.59 -1.86 -11.93
C ALA A 61 -2.10 -2.16 -11.99
N LYS A 62 -2.51 -3.39 -11.67
CA LYS A 62 -3.93 -3.76 -11.60
C LYS A 62 -4.68 -2.95 -10.53
N ALA A 63 -4.07 -2.73 -9.36
CA ALA A 63 -4.67 -1.91 -8.31
C ALA A 63 -4.82 -0.44 -8.75
N ALA A 64 -3.84 0.11 -9.47
CA ALA A 64 -3.92 1.45 -10.03
C ALA A 64 -5.08 1.58 -11.02
N GLU A 65 -5.28 0.59 -11.88
CA GLU A 65 -6.42 0.54 -12.83
C GLU A 65 -7.77 0.52 -12.08
N ILE A 66 -7.92 -0.34 -11.08
CA ILE A 66 -9.15 -0.43 -10.25
C ILE A 66 -9.44 0.91 -9.54
N LEU A 67 -8.40 1.58 -9.04
CA LEU A 67 -8.52 2.87 -8.37
C LEU A 67 -8.69 4.04 -9.37
N GLY A 68 -8.59 3.81 -10.68
CA GLY A 68 -8.65 4.85 -11.71
C GLY A 68 -7.49 5.85 -11.58
N ILE A 69 -6.30 5.36 -11.26
CA ILE A 69 -5.07 6.14 -11.16
C ILE A 69 -4.30 5.99 -12.47
N GLU A 70 -3.89 7.11 -13.05
CA GLU A 70 -3.07 7.09 -14.27
C GLU A 70 -1.74 6.37 -14.04
N ARG A 71 -1.29 5.63 -15.06
CA ARG A 71 -0.04 4.86 -15.01
C ARG A 71 1.18 5.73 -14.70
N SER A 72 1.22 6.96 -15.20
CA SER A 72 2.27 7.95 -14.90
C SER A 72 2.34 8.29 -13.40
N VAL A 73 1.17 8.45 -12.77
CA VAL A 73 1.07 8.72 -11.33
C VAL A 73 1.46 7.48 -10.53
N ALA A 74 1.01 6.29 -10.94
CA ALA A 74 1.41 5.04 -10.30
C ALA A 74 2.94 4.84 -10.33
N ALA A 75 3.57 5.06 -11.48
CA ALA A 75 5.03 5.01 -11.62
C ALA A 75 5.77 6.05 -10.75
N SER A 76 5.17 7.24 -10.59
CA SER A 76 5.71 8.28 -9.70
C SER A 76 5.63 7.85 -8.22
N LEU A 77 4.55 7.17 -7.82
CA LEU A 77 4.39 6.63 -6.46
C LEU A 77 5.35 5.47 -6.18
N GLU A 78 5.58 4.59 -7.17
CA GLU A 78 6.60 3.54 -7.07
C GLU A 78 8.00 4.14 -6.89
N SER A 79 8.34 5.16 -7.70
CA SER A 79 9.62 5.86 -7.61
C SER A 79 9.80 6.53 -6.25
N LEU A 80 8.76 7.17 -5.72
CA LEU A 80 8.78 7.77 -4.38
C LEU A 80 9.09 6.72 -3.30
N ALA A 81 8.38 5.60 -3.31
CA ALA A 81 8.58 4.53 -2.34
C ALA A 81 10.01 3.97 -2.40
N GLU A 82 10.56 3.80 -3.60
CA GLU A 82 11.95 3.36 -3.79
C GLU A 82 12.99 4.36 -3.28
N MET A 83 12.76 5.65 -3.53
CA MET A 83 13.65 6.70 -3.03
C MET A 83 13.65 6.74 -1.49
N GLU A 84 12.50 6.58 -0.86
CA GLU A 84 12.39 6.51 0.61
C GLU A 84 13.07 5.27 1.19
N ASP A 85 12.89 4.09 0.59
CA ASP A 85 13.58 2.87 1.03
C ASP A 85 15.10 3.03 0.89
N SER A 86 15.55 3.74 -0.15
CA SER A 86 16.98 4.00 -0.37
C SER A 86 17.53 5.02 0.62
N ALA A 87 16.75 6.06 0.94
CA ALA A 87 17.10 7.03 1.96
C ALA A 87 17.16 6.40 3.36
N ASP A 88 16.24 5.48 3.68
CA ASP A 88 16.25 4.78 4.96
C ASP A 88 17.45 3.82 5.08
N ARG A 89 17.78 3.08 4.00
CA ARG A 89 19.01 2.27 3.96
C ARG A 89 20.27 3.11 4.12
N LEU A 90 20.33 4.28 3.49
CA LEU A 90 21.45 5.21 3.68
C LEU A 90 21.52 5.73 5.11
N ARG A 91 20.39 6.09 5.70
CA ARG A 91 20.29 6.52 7.10
C ARG A 91 20.82 5.42 8.03
N VAL A 92 20.41 4.18 7.82
CA VAL A 92 20.92 3.03 8.58
C VAL A 92 22.43 2.91 8.38
N ALA A 93 22.93 2.84 7.14
CA ALA A 93 24.36 2.69 6.89
C ALA A 93 25.26 3.79 7.48
N LEU A 94 24.75 5.03 7.58
CA LEU A 94 25.51 6.17 8.12
C LEU A 94 25.48 6.24 9.66
N PHE A 95 24.41 5.77 10.29
CA PHE A 95 24.15 5.98 11.72
C PHE A 95 24.04 4.68 12.54
N GLU A 96 24.01 3.51 11.89
CA GLU A 96 24.09 2.22 12.53
C GLU A 96 25.56 1.98 12.92
N THR A 97 25.90 2.43 14.13
CA THR A 97 27.19 2.20 14.73
C THR A 97 27.20 0.84 15.42
N GLU A 98 28.16 -0.03 15.08
CA GLU A 98 28.66 -1.05 16.02
C GLU A 98 29.46 -0.32 17.11
N VAL A 99 28.79 0.15 18.16
CA VAL A 99 29.44 0.56 19.42
C VAL A 99 28.73 -0.09 20.58
#